data_AF-R7W3Y3-F1
#
_entry.id   AF-R7W3Y3-F1
#
_cell.length_a   1.000
_cell.length_b   1.000
_cell.length_c   1.000
_cell.angle_alpha   90.00
_cell.angle_beta   90.00
_cell.angle_gamma   90.00
#
_symmetry.space_group_name_H-M   'P 1'
#
loop_
_entity.id
_entity.type
_entity.pdbx_description
1 polymer ?
#
loop_
_entity_poly.entity_id
_entity_poly.type
_entity_poly.pdbx_seq_one_letter_code
_entity_poly.pdbx_strand_id
1 'polypeptide(L)'
;MKPCRAIALALVVAAQCASLATAAGPRVIIVGAGMSGISAGKRLSEAGITDLVILEATDRIGGRIHKTKFAGVNVEMGANWVEGVNGDEMNPIWTMANGTGGLNLRTFRSDFDHLASNTYKQDGGLYDEKVVENIIERMDEVEESGSKLSGTLHHSGQQDMSVMAMQRLNDHNFGDDVYFVADQRGYESVVYHVAGQYLKTDRKSGAVTDPRLKLNTVVREISYFPSGVTVKTEDDKVYRADYVVVSASLGVLQTDLIRFKPQLPSWKIVSIYQFDMAVYTKVFLKFPKRFWPEGEGKEFFLYASGRRGYFPVWQQFEQQYPGSNVLLVTVTDDESRRIEQQSDNQTMAEAVAVLRKMFPKEDVPDATEILVPRWWSNRFFKGSFSNWPIGVNRYEYDLIRAPVGRVYFTGEHTSEKYNGYVHGAYLAGIDSADILINCAKKKMCKYDVKGKHD
;
A
#
# COMPACT_ATOMS: atom_id res chain seq x y z
N MET A 1 -65.03 44.20 12.08
CA MET A 1 -64.69 42.89 11.50
C MET A 1 -63.55 43.04 10.49
N LYS A 2 -62.32 42.71 10.87
CA LYS A 2 -61.24 42.27 9.96
C LYS A 2 -60.24 41.46 10.80
N PRO A 3 -60.26 40.12 10.74
CA PRO A 3 -59.14 39.30 11.20
C PRO A 3 -58.09 39.19 10.09
N CYS A 4 -56.99 38.49 10.35
CA CYS A 4 -56.01 38.02 9.36
C CYS A 4 -54.84 38.96 9.01
N ARG A 5 -54.01 39.29 10.00
CA ARG A 5 -52.58 39.66 9.75
C ARG A 5 -51.57 38.91 10.63
N ALA A 6 -51.99 38.24 11.70
CA ALA A 6 -51.06 37.55 12.61
C ALA A 6 -50.65 36.14 12.16
N ILE A 7 -51.43 35.47 11.29
CA ILE A 7 -51.15 34.08 10.87
C ILE A 7 -50.14 34.04 9.71
N ALA A 8 -50.04 35.09 8.89
CA ALA A 8 -49.13 35.14 7.75
C ALA A 8 -47.65 35.28 8.16
N LEU A 9 -47.36 35.93 9.31
CA LEU A 9 -45.97 36.14 9.75
C LEU A 9 -45.36 34.88 10.38
N ALA A 10 -46.18 34.05 11.07
CA ALA A 10 -45.73 32.80 11.67
C ALA A 10 -45.40 31.72 10.62
N LEU A 11 -46.12 31.69 9.49
CA LEU A 11 -45.85 30.77 8.38
C LEU A 11 -44.59 31.12 7.58
N VAL A 12 -44.23 32.41 7.48
CA VAL A 12 -43.01 32.84 6.77
C VAL A 12 -41.75 32.62 7.61
N VAL A 13 -41.82 32.76 8.94
CA VAL A 13 -40.68 32.46 9.84
C VAL A 13 -40.42 30.95 9.95
N ALA A 14 -41.46 30.11 9.94
CA ALA A 14 -41.30 28.66 9.88
C ALA A 14 -40.71 28.20 8.52
N ALA A 15 -41.08 28.84 7.41
CA ALA A 15 -40.50 28.57 6.09
C ALA A 15 -39.04 29.05 5.96
N GLN A 16 -38.64 30.11 6.67
CA GLN A 16 -37.25 30.59 6.70
C GLN A 16 -36.35 29.80 7.65
N CYS A 17 -36.88 29.18 8.71
CA CYS A 17 -36.13 28.20 9.49
C CYS A 17 -35.96 26.86 8.76
N ALA A 18 -36.87 26.51 7.84
CA ALA A 18 -36.70 25.34 6.98
C ALA A 18 -35.69 25.56 5.83
N SER A 19 -35.40 26.82 5.47
CA SER A 19 -34.47 27.16 4.38
C SER A 19 -33.04 27.49 4.83
N LEU A 20 -32.73 27.36 6.13
CA LEU A 20 -31.38 27.54 6.70
C LEU A 20 -30.71 26.22 7.11
N ALA A 21 -31.43 25.09 7.02
CA ALA A 21 -30.77 23.80 6.85
C ALA A 21 -30.33 23.71 5.39
N THR A 22 -29.17 24.29 5.05
CA THR A 22 -28.36 23.70 3.97
C THR A 22 -28.34 22.21 4.26
N ALA A 23 -28.98 21.40 3.41
CA ALA A 23 -29.07 19.97 3.63
C ALA A 23 -27.64 19.47 3.87
N ALA A 24 -27.31 19.15 5.12
CA ALA A 24 -25.97 18.72 5.49
C ALA A 24 -25.64 17.54 4.57
N GLY A 25 -24.52 17.63 3.85
CA GLY A 25 -24.11 16.59 2.92
C GLY A 25 -24.03 15.22 3.62
N PRO A 26 -23.99 14.11 2.85
CA PRO A 26 -23.95 12.79 3.45
C PRO A 26 -22.74 12.65 4.37
N ARG A 27 -22.94 11.99 5.50
CA ARG A 27 -21.86 11.64 6.43
C ARG A 27 -21.17 10.36 5.98
N VAL A 28 -19.84 10.36 5.94
CA VAL A 28 -19.05 9.20 5.52
C VAL A 28 -18.01 8.84 6.58
N ILE A 29 -17.98 7.56 6.99
CA ILE A 29 -16.90 7.01 7.81
C ILE A 29 -15.86 6.40 6.88
N ILE A 30 -14.58 6.67 7.12
CA ILE A 30 -13.45 6.02 6.44
C ILE A 30 -12.71 5.18 7.48
N VAL A 31 -12.58 3.87 7.24
CA VAL A 31 -11.86 2.95 8.12
C VAL A 31 -10.44 2.78 7.59
N GLY A 32 -9.46 3.31 8.32
CA GLY A 32 -8.05 3.36 7.98
C GLY A 32 -7.61 4.70 7.40
N ALA A 33 -6.45 5.18 7.84
CA ALA A 33 -5.77 6.39 7.38
C ALA A 33 -4.44 6.05 6.65
N GLY A 34 -4.42 4.94 5.92
CA GLY A 34 -3.40 4.66 4.91
C GLY A 34 -3.57 5.54 3.66
N MET A 35 -2.72 5.33 2.65
CA MET A 35 -2.75 6.12 1.41
C MET A 35 -4.14 6.18 0.76
N SER A 36 -4.81 5.04 0.57
CA SER A 36 -6.13 4.98 -0.07
C SER A 36 -7.22 5.64 0.75
N GLY A 37 -7.23 5.46 2.08
CA GLY A 37 -8.19 6.10 2.99
C GLY A 37 -8.04 7.63 3.00
N ILE A 38 -6.80 8.13 3.08
CA ILE A 38 -6.51 9.57 3.02
C ILE A 38 -6.85 10.16 1.64
N SER A 39 -6.53 9.44 0.56
CA SER A 39 -6.87 9.84 -0.82
C SER A 39 -8.39 9.89 -1.04
N ALA A 40 -9.13 8.88 -0.57
CA ALA A 40 -10.60 8.85 -0.65
C ALA A 40 -11.21 10.02 0.14
N GLY A 41 -10.71 10.30 1.36
CA GLY A 41 -11.15 11.44 2.16
C GLY A 41 -10.93 12.78 1.47
N LYS A 42 -9.76 12.96 0.86
CA LYS A 42 -9.45 14.15 0.05
C LYS A 42 -10.44 14.28 -1.11
N ARG A 43 -10.62 13.23 -1.91
CA ARG A 43 -11.49 13.23 -3.09
C ARG A 43 -12.96 13.52 -2.74
N LEU A 44 -13.45 12.96 -1.63
CA LEU A 44 -14.78 13.25 -1.07
C LEU A 44 -14.90 14.72 -0.65
N SER A 45 -13.90 15.24 0.06
CA SER A 45 -13.85 16.64 0.49
C SER A 45 -13.86 17.61 -0.70
N GLU A 46 -13.09 17.33 -1.75
CA GLU A 46 -13.08 18.10 -3.01
C GLU A 46 -14.43 18.07 -3.72
N ALA A 47 -15.14 16.95 -3.61
CA ALA A 47 -16.50 16.86 -4.10
C ALA A 47 -17.51 17.56 -3.17
N GLY A 48 -17.12 18.16 -2.05
CA GLY A 48 -18.01 18.84 -1.10
C GLY A 48 -18.72 17.90 -0.10
N ILE A 49 -18.28 16.65 0.03
CA ILE A 49 -18.69 15.73 1.10
C ILE A 49 -17.67 15.87 2.23
N THR A 50 -17.94 16.79 3.16
CA THR A 50 -16.96 17.21 4.19
C THR A 50 -17.29 16.69 5.59
N ASP A 51 -18.49 16.16 5.82
CA ASP A 51 -18.86 15.43 7.05
C ASP A 51 -18.22 14.03 7.04
N LEU A 52 -16.92 14.02 7.26
CA LEU A 52 -16.07 12.84 7.25
C LEU A 52 -15.65 12.49 8.68
N VAL A 53 -15.54 11.20 8.96
CA VAL A 53 -14.79 10.71 10.13
C VAL A 53 -13.87 9.58 9.68
N ILE A 54 -12.56 9.74 9.94
CA ILE A 54 -11.53 8.77 9.62
C ILE A 54 -11.14 8.06 10.91
N LEU A 55 -11.32 6.74 10.96
CA LEU A 55 -11.01 5.89 12.11
C LEU A 55 -9.77 5.06 11.78
N GLU A 56 -8.65 5.39 12.41
CA GLU A 56 -7.36 4.75 12.21
C GLU A 56 -7.01 3.91 13.43
N ALA A 57 -6.64 2.65 13.19
CA ALA A 57 -6.38 1.68 14.25
C ALA A 57 -5.11 2.01 15.04
N THR A 58 -4.08 2.54 14.37
CA THR A 58 -2.80 2.89 14.96
C THR A 58 -2.78 4.32 15.49
N ASP A 59 -1.68 4.71 16.11
CA ASP A 59 -1.43 6.05 16.65
C ASP A 59 -0.91 7.05 15.59
N ARG A 60 -0.95 6.70 14.30
CA ARG A 60 -0.43 7.51 13.19
C ARG A 60 -1.19 7.25 11.89
N ILE A 61 -1.06 8.16 10.93
CA ILE A 61 -1.47 7.89 9.54
C ILE A 61 -0.34 7.24 8.74
N GLY A 62 -0.61 6.85 7.49
CA GLY A 62 0.40 6.33 6.55
C GLY A 62 0.29 4.83 6.29
N GLY A 63 -0.19 4.06 7.28
CA GLY A 63 -0.36 2.62 7.14
C GLY A 63 0.95 1.90 6.80
N ARG A 64 1.00 1.26 5.64
CA ARG A 64 2.15 0.50 5.11
C ARG A 64 3.27 1.37 4.52
N ILE A 65 3.07 2.68 4.47
CA ILE A 65 4.14 3.65 4.19
C ILE A 65 4.54 4.19 5.55
N HIS A 66 5.67 3.71 6.06
CA HIS A 66 6.07 4.01 7.43
C HIS A 66 7.56 3.83 7.65
N LYS A 67 8.16 4.86 8.24
CA LYS A 67 9.56 4.87 8.66
C LYS A 67 9.72 4.44 10.11
N THR A 68 10.93 4.02 10.47
CA THR A 68 11.37 3.88 11.85
C THR A 68 12.82 4.31 12.01
N LYS A 69 13.25 4.63 13.23
CA LYS A 69 14.65 4.93 13.52
C LYS A 69 15.41 3.62 13.72
N PHE A 70 16.51 3.46 12.99
CA PHE A 70 17.42 2.31 13.08
C PHE A 70 18.86 2.78 12.84
N ALA A 71 19.82 2.33 13.67
CA ALA A 71 21.23 2.68 13.52
C ALA A 71 21.54 4.19 13.34
N GLY A 72 20.76 5.05 14.01
CA GLY A 72 20.93 6.50 13.96
C GLY A 72 20.27 7.23 12.78
N VAL A 73 19.66 6.50 11.83
CA VAL A 73 18.94 7.07 10.68
C VAL A 73 17.48 6.60 10.65
N ASN A 74 16.61 7.30 9.92
CA ASN A 74 15.28 6.79 9.59
C ASN A 74 15.34 5.90 8.33
N VAL A 75 14.80 4.69 8.44
CA VAL A 75 14.64 3.71 7.35
C VAL A 75 13.16 3.38 7.15
N GLU A 76 12.77 2.95 5.95
CA GLU A 76 11.39 2.55 5.68
C GLU A 76 11.14 1.09 6.06
N MET A 77 10.13 0.84 6.90
CA MET A 77 9.70 -0.51 7.25
C MET A 77 8.83 -1.16 6.17
N GLY A 78 8.15 -0.35 5.36
CA GLY A 78 7.23 -0.80 4.31
C GLY A 78 7.66 -0.33 2.92
N ALA A 79 6.78 0.39 2.22
CA ALA A 79 7.07 0.93 0.90
C ALA A 79 8.32 1.83 0.93
N ASN A 80 9.23 1.63 -0.02
CA ASN A 80 10.51 2.35 -0.05
C ASN A 80 10.86 2.93 -1.43
N TRP A 81 10.13 2.54 -2.48
CA TRP A 81 10.34 3.03 -3.84
C TRP A 81 9.14 3.81 -4.36
N VAL A 82 9.41 4.82 -5.18
CA VAL A 82 8.48 5.27 -6.21
C VAL A 82 8.74 4.41 -7.44
N GLU A 83 7.90 3.40 -7.65
CA GLU A 83 8.04 2.45 -8.76
C GLU A 83 7.23 2.94 -9.96
N GLY A 84 7.85 2.90 -11.14
CA GLY A 84 7.32 3.46 -12.37
C GLY A 84 7.58 4.96 -12.46
N VAL A 85 8.71 5.33 -13.07
CA VAL A 85 9.11 6.71 -13.33
C VAL A 85 9.73 6.80 -14.74
N ASN A 86 9.67 7.99 -15.35
CA ASN A 86 10.22 8.28 -16.68
C ASN A 86 9.58 7.52 -17.86
N GLY A 87 8.35 7.04 -17.71
CA GLY A 87 7.55 6.49 -18.81
C GLY A 87 6.63 7.50 -19.50
N ASP A 88 5.68 6.98 -20.28
CA ASP A 88 4.75 7.77 -21.10
C ASP A 88 3.73 8.54 -20.26
N GLU A 89 3.30 7.98 -19.13
CA GLU A 89 2.41 8.60 -18.17
C GLU A 89 3.17 9.08 -16.92
N MET A 90 2.70 10.19 -16.33
CA MET A 90 3.28 10.70 -15.10
C MET A 90 2.70 9.98 -13.87
N ASN A 91 3.57 9.30 -13.12
CA ASN A 91 3.20 8.73 -11.83
C ASN A 91 2.78 9.84 -10.85
N PRO A 92 1.55 9.79 -10.29
CA PRO A 92 1.07 10.84 -9.38
C PRO A 92 1.89 10.92 -8.09
N ILE A 93 2.47 9.81 -7.65
CA ILE A 93 3.32 9.76 -6.46
C ILE A 93 4.67 10.41 -6.76
N TRP A 94 5.22 10.20 -7.96
CA TRP A 94 6.47 10.85 -8.37
C TRP A 94 6.34 12.36 -8.38
N THR A 95 5.22 12.88 -8.91
CA THR A 95 4.94 14.32 -8.87
C THR A 95 5.00 14.86 -7.44
N MET A 96 4.37 14.18 -6.47
CA MET A 96 4.36 14.63 -5.07
C MET A 96 5.72 14.47 -4.37
N ALA A 97 6.42 13.35 -4.61
CA ALA A 97 7.68 13.03 -3.97
C ALA A 97 8.83 13.89 -4.51
N ASN A 98 8.88 14.13 -5.81
CA ASN A 98 9.88 14.95 -6.48
C ASN A 98 9.53 16.46 -6.41
N GLY A 99 10.48 17.33 -6.74
CA GLY A 99 10.41 18.77 -6.53
C GLY A 99 9.23 19.51 -7.18
N THR A 100 8.50 18.91 -8.13
CA THR A 100 7.36 19.54 -8.81
C THR A 100 6.09 19.59 -7.97
N GLY A 101 5.90 18.66 -7.03
CA GLY A 101 4.74 18.60 -6.13
C GLY A 101 5.02 19.05 -4.69
N GLY A 102 6.21 19.59 -4.43
CA GLY A 102 6.51 20.39 -3.25
C GLY A 102 7.17 19.69 -2.06
N LEU A 103 7.30 18.35 -2.04
CA LEU A 103 8.03 17.67 -0.97
C LEU A 103 9.54 17.63 -1.20
N ASN A 104 9.97 17.42 -2.44
CA ASN A 104 11.39 17.27 -2.80
C ASN A 104 12.10 16.28 -1.85
N LEU A 105 11.57 15.07 -1.74
CA LEU A 105 12.16 14.00 -0.94
C LEU A 105 13.50 13.59 -1.54
N ARG A 106 14.49 13.31 -0.69
CA ARG A 106 15.76 12.73 -1.14
C ARG A 106 15.52 11.33 -1.70
N THR A 107 15.73 11.16 -3.00
CA THR A 107 15.55 9.90 -3.72
C THR A 107 16.79 9.54 -4.53
N PHE A 108 16.93 8.24 -4.84
CA PHE A 108 18.01 7.68 -5.63
C PHE A 108 17.42 6.74 -6.68
N ARG A 109 17.79 6.89 -7.94
CA ARG A 109 17.43 5.89 -8.95
C ARG A 109 18.16 4.59 -8.60
N SER A 110 17.44 3.48 -8.49
CA SER A 110 18.07 2.17 -8.32
C SER A 110 18.59 1.68 -9.67
N ASP A 111 19.79 1.12 -9.65
CA ASP A 111 20.46 0.56 -10.82
C ASP A 111 20.71 -0.93 -10.58
N PHE A 112 20.15 -1.77 -11.47
CA PHE A 112 20.22 -3.22 -11.39
C PHE A 112 21.13 -3.84 -12.47
N ASP A 113 21.75 -3.04 -13.32
CA ASP A 113 22.52 -3.51 -14.49
C ASP A 113 23.74 -4.35 -14.07
N HIS A 114 24.21 -4.16 -12.84
CA HIS A 114 25.38 -4.84 -12.30
C HIS A 114 25.06 -6.09 -11.45
N LEU A 115 23.82 -6.58 -11.43
CA LEU A 115 23.46 -7.78 -10.64
C LEU A 115 24.29 -9.02 -11.03
N ALA A 116 24.62 -9.17 -12.31
CA ALA A 116 25.40 -10.31 -12.80
C ALA A 116 26.80 -10.37 -12.16
N SER A 117 27.50 -9.24 -12.07
CA SER A 117 28.81 -9.13 -11.42
C SER A 117 28.76 -9.17 -9.89
N ASN A 118 27.57 -9.23 -9.29
CA ASN A 118 27.35 -9.18 -7.84
C ASN A 118 26.53 -10.38 -7.32
N THR A 119 26.57 -11.52 -8.02
CA THR A 119 25.89 -12.74 -7.57
C THR A 119 26.86 -13.70 -6.89
N TYR A 120 26.70 -13.87 -5.58
CA TYR A 120 27.52 -14.72 -4.73
C TYR A 120 27.04 -16.17 -4.74
N LYS A 121 28.00 -17.11 -4.75
CA LYS A 121 27.78 -18.53 -4.54
C LYS A 121 27.41 -18.82 -3.10
N GLN A 122 26.76 -19.97 -2.87
CA GLN A 122 26.37 -20.42 -1.53
C GLN A 122 27.56 -20.47 -0.56
N ASP A 123 28.71 -20.94 -1.01
CA ASP A 123 29.90 -21.20 -0.17
C ASP A 123 31.12 -20.37 -0.65
N GLY A 124 30.85 -19.11 -1.01
CA GLY A 124 31.87 -18.07 -1.16
C GLY A 124 32.30 -17.76 -2.59
N GLY A 125 32.63 -16.49 -2.79
CA GLY A 125 33.02 -15.94 -4.10
C GLY A 125 31.83 -15.70 -5.03
N LEU A 126 32.09 -14.99 -6.12
CA LEU A 126 31.11 -14.66 -7.15
C LEU A 126 30.98 -15.81 -8.16
N TYR A 127 29.82 -15.88 -8.82
CA TYR A 127 29.71 -16.55 -10.11
C TYR A 127 30.52 -15.82 -11.19
N ASP A 128 30.80 -16.54 -12.27
CA ASP A 128 31.30 -15.90 -13.49
C ASP A 128 30.18 -15.00 -14.03
N GLU A 129 30.51 -13.73 -14.28
CA GLU A 129 29.54 -12.70 -14.67
C GLU A 129 28.73 -13.12 -15.89
N LYS A 130 29.40 -13.62 -16.94
CA LYS A 130 28.74 -14.06 -18.18
C LYS A 130 27.74 -15.17 -17.95
N VAL A 131 28.02 -16.09 -17.02
CA VAL A 131 27.06 -17.15 -16.68
C VAL A 131 25.78 -16.55 -16.11
N VAL A 132 25.90 -15.53 -15.26
CA VAL A 132 24.73 -14.88 -14.65
C VAL A 132 24.02 -13.96 -15.66
N GLU A 133 24.76 -13.20 -16.48
CA GLU A 133 24.20 -12.40 -17.57
C GLU A 133 23.33 -13.26 -18.49
N ASN A 134 23.83 -14.40 -18.97
CA ASN A 134 23.05 -15.31 -19.82
C ASN A 134 21.77 -15.82 -19.13
N ILE A 135 21.78 -15.98 -17.80
CA ILE A 135 20.58 -16.40 -17.05
C ILE A 135 19.59 -15.25 -16.97
N ILE A 136 20.04 -14.04 -16.66
CA ILE A 136 19.21 -12.83 -16.58
C ILE A 136 18.60 -12.53 -17.96
N GLU A 137 19.41 -12.47 -19.02
CA GLU A 137 18.93 -12.27 -20.39
C GLU A 137 17.87 -13.32 -20.77
N ARG A 138 18.08 -14.58 -20.39
CA ARG A 138 17.10 -15.63 -20.65
C ARG A 138 15.80 -15.44 -19.86
N MET A 139 15.88 -14.91 -18.64
CA MET A 139 14.69 -14.56 -17.85
C MET A 139 13.94 -13.41 -18.51
N ASP A 140 14.65 -12.37 -18.93
CA ASP A 140 14.08 -11.20 -19.61
C ASP A 140 13.42 -11.60 -20.94
N GLU A 141 14.07 -12.47 -21.73
CA GLU A 141 13.48 -13.03 -22.96
C GLU A 141 12.17 -13.77 -22.70
N VAL A 142 12.10 -14.57 -21.63
CA VAL A 142 10.90 -15.33 -21.26
C VAL A 142 9.80 -14.38 -20.80
N GLU A 143 10.14 -13.37 -20.01
CA GLU A 143 9.21 -12.34 -19.55
C GLU A 143 8.67 -11.51 -20.72
N GLU A 144 9.55 -11.00 -21.58
CA GLU A 144 9.18 -10.22 -22.76
C GLU A 144 8.35 -11.06 -23.73
N SER A 145 8.72 -12.33 -23.95
CA SER A 145 7.95 -13.25 -24.79
C SER A 145 6.56 -13.53 -24.20
N GLY A 146 6.48 -13.74 -22.89
CA GLY A 146 5.20 -13.91 -22.19
C GLY A 146 4.34 -12.65 -22.28
N SER A 147 4.96 -11.48 -22.16
CA SER A 147 4.32 -10.17 -22.32
C SER A 147 3.79 -9.97 -23.74
N LYS A 148 4.61 -10.15 -24.78
CA LYS A 148 4.20 -10.05 -26.18
C LYS A 148 3.08 -11.02 -26.51
N LEU A 149 3.23 -12.29 -26.10
CA LEU A 149 2.19 -13.31 -26.27
C LEU A 149 0.90 -12.84 -25.62
N SER A 150 0.98 -12.36 -24.38
CA SER A 150 -0.18 -11.84 -23.65
C SER A 150 -0.85 -10.65 -24.36
N GLY A 151 -0.08 -9.74 -24.98
CA GLY A 151 -0.63 -8.63 -25.75
C GLY A 151 -1.30 -9.02 -27.08
N THR A 152 -0.85 -10.12 -27.72
CA THR A 152 -1.44 -10.62 -28.98
C THR A 152 -2.69 -11.47 -28.79
N LEU A 153 -2.91 -11.98 -27.59
CA LEU A 153 -4.11 -12.74 -27.25
C LEU A 153 -5.27 -11.74 -27.10
N HIS A 154 -6.12 -11.70 -28.14
CA HIS A 154 -7.32 -10.86 -28.19
C HIS A 154 -8.15 -11.02 -26.91
N HIS A 155 -8.74 -9.91 -26.44
CA HIS A 155 -9.89 -9.91 -25.53
C HIS A 155 -11.14 -10.55 -26.18
N SER A 156 -11.03 -11.63 -26.95
CA SER A 156 -12.17 -12.52 -27.13
C SER A 156 -12.61 -12.89 -25.73
N GLY A 157 -13.91 -12.80 -25.40
CA GLY A 157 -14.49 -12.84 -24.04
C GLY A 157 -14.20 -14.08 -23.17
N GLN A 158 -13.09 -14.78 -23.37
CA GLN A 158 -12.39 -15.65 -22.45
C GLN A 158 -11.14 -14.92 -21.92
N GLN A 159 -11.23 -14.44 -20.68
CA GLN A 159 -10.11 -13.87 -19.96
C GLN A 159 -9.11 -15.00 -19.62
N ASP A 160 -7.93 -14.99 -20.22
CA ASP A 160 -6.84 -15.90 -19.84
C ASP A 160 -6.06 -15.31 -18.65
N MET A 161 -5.94 -16.13 -17.60
CA MET A 161 -5.31 -15.77 -16.34
C MET A 161 -3.81 -15.49 -16.46
N SER A 162 -3.11 -16.28 -17.27
CA SER A 162 -1.67 -16.14 -17.47
C SER A 162 -1.36 -14.88 -18.27
N VAL A 163 -2.23 -14.54 -19.22
CA VAL A 163 -2.14 -13.31 -20.02
C VAL A 163 -2.28 -12.07 -19.16
N MET A 164 -3.33 -11.98 -18.34
CA MET A 164 -3.54 -10.81 -17.47
C MET A 164 -2.45 -10.68 -16.40
N ALA A 165 -1.90 -11.79 -15.91
CA ALA A 165 -0.76 -11.77 -15.01
C ALA A 165 0.47 -11.17 -15.68
N MET A 166 0.80 -11.61 -16.90
CA MET A 166 1.94 -11.08 -17.67
C MET A 166 1.76 -9.62 -18.09
N GLN A 167 0.56 -9.22 -18.53
CA GLN A 167 0.25 -7.83 -18.90
C GLN A 167 0.43 -6.86 -17.72
N ARG A 168 0.15 -7.30 -16.49
CA ARG A 168 0.36 -6.47 -15.29
C ARG A 168 1.82 -6.36 -14.88
N LEU A 169 2.57 -7.46 -14.95
CA LEU A 169 4.01 -7.44 -14.67
C LEU A 169 4.74 -6.43 -15.57
N ASN A 170 4.18 -6.19 -16.77
CA ASN A 170 4.74 -5.30 -17.78
C ASN A 170 3.91 -4.02 -18.01
N ASP A 171 2.98 -3.65 -17.12
CA ASP A 171 2.22 -2.39 -17.25
C ASP A 171 3.09 -1.19 -16.79
N HIS A 172 4.15 -0.94 -17.56
CA HIS A 172 5.15 0.10 -17.34
C HIS A 172 4.70 1.45 -17.92
N ASN A 173 3.40 1.76 -17.89
CA ASN A 173 2.89 3.06 -18.38
C ASN A 173 3.61 4.24 -17.71
N PHE A 174 4.01 4.08 -16.44
CA PHE A 174 4.79 5.08 -15.71
C PHE A 174 6.31 4.99 -15.91
N GLY A 175 6.81 3.95 -16.59
CA GLY A 175 8.22 3.67 -16.89
C GLY A 175 8.81 2.51 -16.09
N ASP A 176 10.07 2.18 -16.38
CA ASP A 176 10.79 1.06 -15.74
C ASP A 176 11.65 1.54 -14.56
N ASP A 177 11.97 2.85 -14.52
CA ASP A 177 12.80 3.39 -13.45
C ASP A 177 12.08 3.32 -12.10
N VAL A 178 12.82 2.89 -11.07
CA VAL A 178 12.36 2.92 -9.69
C VAL A 178 13.28 3.79 -8.85
N TYR A 179 12.69 4.67 -8.04
CA TYR A 179 13.44 5.60 -7.19
C TYR A 179 13.29 5.27 -5.72
N PHE A 180 14.40 4.87 -5.08
CA PHE A 180 14.50 4.61 -3.65
C PHE A 180 14.39 5.91 -2.84
N VAL A 181 13.42 6.00 -1.94
CA VAL A 181 13.23 7.14 -1.05
C VAL A 181 14.09 6.98 0.21
N ALA A 182 15.07 7.87 0.40
CA ALA A 182 16.01 7.87 1.53
C ALA A 182 16.05 9.24 2.24
N ASP A 183 14.86 9.76 2.55
CA ASP A 183 14.68 11.04 3.23
C ASP A 183 14.38 10.84 4.72
N GLN A 184 14.97 11.66 5.61
CA GLN A 184 14.73 11.53 7.05
C GLN A 184 13.29 11.90 7.46
N ARG A 185 12.57 12.66 6.61
CA ARG A 185 11.12 12.89 6.77
C ARG A 185 10.32 11.61 6.50
N GLY A 186 10.88 10.67 5.73
CA GLY A 186 10.31 9.39 5.34
C GLY A 186 9.26 9.50 4.25
N TYR A 187 9.04 8.41 3.53
CA TYR A 187 8.11 8.32 2.41
C TYR A 187 6.66 8.56 2.83
N GLU A 188 6.33 8.30 4.10
CA GLU A 188 5.03 8.63 4.69
C GLU A 188 4.68 10.12 4.57
N SER A 189 5.66 11.00 4.36
CA SER A 189 5.47 12.43 4.08
C SER A 189 4.50 12.69 2.92
N VAL A 190 4.42 11.78 1.93
CA VAL A 190 3.43 11.87 0.85
C VAL A 190 2.02 11.75 1.41
N VAL A 191 1.76 10.84 2.34
CA VAL A 191 0.44 10.67 2.96
C VAL A 191 0.09 11.89 3.82
N TYR A 192 1.06 12.41 4.58
CA TYR A 192 0.86 13.65 5.36
C TYR A 192 0.60 14.86 4.45
N HIS A 193 1.27 14.95 3.31
CA HIS A 193 1.02 15.99 2.31
C HIS A 193 -0.42 15.94 1.80
N VAL A 194 -0.90 14.77 1.38
CA VAL A 194 -2.28 14.59 0.90
C VAL A 194 -3.29 14.89 2.02
N ALA A 195 -3.02 14.43 3.26
CA ALA A 195 -3.88 14.71 4.41
C ALA A 195 -3.99 16.22 4.69
N GLY A 196 -2.87 16.95 4.66
CA GLY A 196 -2.82 18.39 4.94
C GLY A 196 -3.54 19.28 3.93
N GLN A 197 -3.96 18.74 2.78
CA GLN A 197 -4.73 19.48 1.78
C GLN A 197 -6.20 19.63 2.15
N TYR A 198 -6.75 18.79 3.04
CA TYR A 198 -8.16 18.85 3.44
C TYR A 198 -8.40 18.69 4.94
N LEU A 199 -7.44 18.17 5.70
CA LEU A 199 -7.48 18.10 7.16
C LEU A 199 -6.65 19.24 7.76
N LYS A 200 -7.14 19.82 8.86
CA LYS A 200 -6.39 20.80 9.64
C LYS A 200 -5.09 20.19 10.16
N THR A 201 -3.99 20.91 9.97
CA THR A 201 -2.65 20.56 10.47
C THR A 201 -2.12 21.64 11.40
N ASP A 202 -1.33 21.24 12.39
CA ASP A 202 -0.54 22.16 13.18
C ASP A 202 0.66 22.65 12.36
N ARG A 203 0.79 23.97 12.20
CA ARG A 203 1.83 24.57 11.36
C ARG A 203 3.25 24.38 11.89
N LYS A 204 3.42 24.13 13.20
CA LYS A 204 4.75 23.99 13.83
C LYS A 204 5.26 22.56 13.76
N SER A 205 4.40 21.59 14.07
CA SER A 205 4.75 20.18 14.12
C SER A 205 4.47 19.41 12.82
N GLY A 206 3.60 19.95 11.95
CA GLY A 206 3.10 19.24 10.77
C GLY A 206 2.07 18.15 11.10
N ALA A 207 1.74 17.95 12.38
CA ALA A 207 0.79 16.93 12.81
C ALA A 207 -0.64 17.28 12.36
N VAL A 208 -1.41 16.27 11.95
CA VAL A 208 -2.83 16.43 11.64
C VAL A 208 -3.62 16.58 12.95
N THR A 209 -4.24 17.73 13.15
CA THR A 209 -5.00 18.09 14.36
C THR A 209 -6.52 18.12 14.12
N ASP A 210 -6.95 17.79 12.91
CA ASP A 210 -8.36 17.80 12.53
C ASP A 210 -9.18 16.80 13.37
N PRO A 211 -10.27 17.24 14.01
CA PRO A 211 -11.09 16.36 14.85
C PRO A 211 -11.79 15.25 14.05
N ARG A 212 -11.85 15.34 12.72
CA ARG A 212 -12.39 14.28 11.85
C ARG A 212 -11.48 13.05 11.81
N LEU A 213 -10.18 13.19 12.06
CA LEU A 213 -9.25 12.06 12.18
C LEU A 213 -9.21 11.57 13.62
N LYS A 214 -9.48 10.27 13.81
CA LYS A 214 -9.43 9.58 15.10
C LYS A 214 -8.41 8.45 15.04
N LEU A 215 -7.25 8.67 15.63
CA LEU A 215 -6.20 7.66 15.83
C LEU A 215 -6.57 6.73 16.99
N ASN A 216 -5.87 5.61 17.14
CA ASN A 216 -6.10 4.59 18.17
C ASN A 216 -7.56 4.10 18.25
N THR A 217 -8.23 4.06 17.10
CA THR A 217 -9.65 3.78 16.99
C THR A 217 -9.87 2.55 16.12
N VAL A 218 -9.70 1.38 16.74
CA VAL A 218 -9.78 0.07 16.06
C VAL A 218 -11.24 -0.27 15.77
N VAL A 219 -11.64 -0.31 14.49
CA VAL A 219 -12.97 -0.77 14.09
C VAL A 219 -13.07 -2.30 14.24
N ARG A 220 -14.14 -2.77 14.89
CA ARG A 220 -14.38 -4.21 15.13
C ARG A 220 -15.68 -4.71 14.52
N GLU A 221 -16.62 -3.83 14.24
CA GLU A 221 -17.91 -4.22 13.64
C GLU A 221 -18.47 -3.12 12.75
N ILE A 222 -18.97 -3.51 11.57
CA ILE A 222 -19.67 -2.65 10.63
C ILE A 222 -21.06 -3.25 10.40
N SER A 223 -22.09 -2.60 10.95
CA SER A 223 -23.48 -2.91 10.67
C SER A 223 -24.01 -2.02 9.54
N TYR A 224 -24.62 -2.59 8.51
CA TYR A 224 -25.12 -1.83 7.35
C TYR A 224 -26.56 -2.20 7.01
N PHE A 225 -27.33 -1.18 6.66
CA PHE A 225 -28.76 -1.24 6.36
C PHE A 225 -29.06 -0.42 5.10
N PRO A 226 -30.25 -0.55 4.48
CA PRO A 226 -30.63 0.31 3.36
C PRO A 226 -30.62 1.82 3.69
N SER A 227 -30.77 2.19 4.96
CA SER A 227 -30.84 3.58 5.43
C SER A 227 -29.50 4.17 5.87
N GLY A 228 -28.45 3.37 6.12
CA GLY A 228 -27.18 3.88 6.65
C GLY A 228 -26.30 2.78 7.22
N VAL A 229 -25.25 3.21 7.94
CA VAL A 229 -24.27 2.33 8.57
C VAL A 229 -24.02 2.70 10.02
N THR A 230 -23.66 1.71 10.83
CA THR A 230 -23.19 1.86 12.20
C THR A 230 -21.86 1.14 12.35
N VAL A 231 -20.84 1.85 12.81
CA VAL A 231 -19.48 1.34 13.00
C VAL A 231 -19.18 1.32 14.49
N LYS A 232 -18.80 0.16 15.02
CA LYS A 232 -18.42 -0.03 16.43
C LYS A 232 -16.91 -0.32 16.53
N THR A 233 -16.26 0.33 17.49
CA THR A 233 -14.83 0.23 17.73
C THR A 233 -14.54 -0.67 18.94
N GLU A 234 -13.26 -1.05 19.10
CA GLU A 234 -12.78 -1.95 20.17
C GLU A 234 -12.99 -1.37 21.56
N ASP A 235 -13.00 -0.04 21.70
CA ASP A 235 -13.32 0.71 22.92
C ASP A 235 -14.82 0.99 23.08
N ASP A 236 -15.67 0.19 22.43
CA ASP A 236 -17.14 0.24 22.47
C ASP A 236 -17.79 1.54 21.96
N LYS A 237 -17.04 2.49 21.40
CA LYS A 237 -17.64 3.67 20.75
C LYS A 237 -18.41 3.28 19.49
N VAL A 238 -19.46 4.04 19.21
CA VAL A 238 -20.36 3.79 18.08
C VAL A 238 -20.49 5.05 17.23
N TYR A 239 -20.24 4.90 15.94
CA TYR A 239 -20.33 5.96 14.94
C TYR A 239 -21.45 5.62 13.94
N ARG A 240 -22.25 6.61 13.56
CA ARG A 240 -23.30 6.47 12.53
C ARG A 240 -23.00 7.37 11.34
N ALA A 241 -23.34 6.89 10.15
CA ALA A 241 -23.11 7.60 8.90
C ALA A 241 -24.05 7.08 7.80
N ASP A 242 -24.09 7.78 6.66
CA ASP A 242 -24.82 7.34 5.48
C ASP A 242 -24.05 6.26 4.70
N TYR A 243 -22.72 6.31 4.74
CA TYR A 243 -21.82 5.38 4.06
C TYR A 243 -20.57 5.10 4.88
N VAL A 244 -19.93 3.96 4.59
CA VAL A 244 -18.58 3.65 5.09
C VAL A 244 -17.67 3.26 3.93
N VAL A 245 -16.44 3.73 3.94
CA VAL A 245 -15.35 3.34 3.04
C VAL A 245 -14.32 2.56 3.85
N VAL A 246 -14.09 1.30 3.50
CA VAL A 246 -13.15 0.41 4.18
C VAL A 246 -11.83 0.40 3.41
N SER A 247 -10.77 0.94 4.02
CA SER A 247 -9.42 1.03 3.44
C SER A 247 -8.41 0.05 4.06
N ALA A 248 -8.87 -0.83 4.94
CA ALA A 248 -8.05 -1.89 5.54
C ALA A 248 -7.45 -2.80 4.45
N SER A 249 -6.31 -3.42 4.74
CA SER A 249 -5.64 -4.32 3.79
C SER A 249 -6.52 -5.55 3.49
N LEU A 250 -6.23 -6.19 2.37
CA LEU A 250 -6.84 -7.47 2.01
C LEU A 250 -6.65 -8.50 3.13
N GLY A 251 -5.44 -8.59 3.69
CA GLY A 251 -5.14 -9.48 4.81
C GLY A 251 -6.00 -9.21 6.04
N VAL A 252 -6.38 -7.95 6.34
CA VAL A 252 -7.31 -7.66 7.43
C VAL A 252 -8.72 -8.15 7.10
N LEU A 253 -9.18 -7.96 5.85
CA LEU A 253 -10.49 -8.46 5.39
C LEU A 253 -10.57 -10.00 5.38
N GLN A 254 -9.43 -10.68 5.27
CA GLN A 254 -9.30 -12.14 5.37
C GLN A 254 -9.22 -12.65 6.83
N THR A 255 -9.40 -11.77 7.82
CA THR A 255 -9.46 -12.15 9.24
C THR A 255 -10.76 -11.70 9.90
N ASP A 256 -10.99 -12.14 11.12
CA ASP A 256 -12.15 -11.75 11.93
C ASP A 256 -11.97 -10.41 12.67
N LEU A 257 -11.01 -9.57 12.28
CA LEU A 257 -10.79 -8.28 12.94
C LEU A 257 -12.02 -7.37 12.81
N ILE A 258 -12.59 -7.26 11.60
CA ILE A 258 -13.78 -6.47 11.31
C ILE A 258 -14.95 -7.39 10.97
N ARG A 259 -15.95 -7.46 11.84
CA ARG A 259 -17.17 -8.23 11.60
C ARG A 259 -18.19 -7.40 10.83
N PHE A 260 -18.78 -7.96 9.78
CA PHE A 260 -19.83 -7.32 9.00
C PHE A 260 -21.21 -7.85 9.43
N LYS A 261 -22.19 -6.95 9.61
CA LYS A 261 -23.59 -7.30 9.95
C LYS A 261 -24.59 -6.60 9.02
N PRO A 262 -25.37 -7.33 8.21
CA PRO A 262 -25.29 -8.78 7.99
C PRO A 262 -23.92 -9.20 7.42
N GLN A 263 -23.65 -10.50 7.36
CA GLN A 263 -22.42 -11.00 6.74
C GLN A 263 -22.35 -10.54 5.28
N LEU A 264 -21.13 -10.25 4.80
CA LEU A 264 -20.90 -9.96 3.39
C LEU A 264 -21.41 -11.11 2.52
N PRO A 265 -21.95 -10.83 1.32
CA PRO A 265 -22.47 -11.87 0.45
C PRO A 265 -21.36 -12.82 -0.01
N SER A 266 -21.70 -14.08 -0.31
CA SER A 266 -20.74 -15.12 -0.64
C SER A 266 -19.81 -14.75 -1.80
N TRP A 267 -20.32 -14.06 -2.84
CA TRP A 267 -19.50 -13.60 -3.97
C TRP A 267 -18.36 -12.67 -3.53
N LYS A 268 -18.59 -11.82 -2.52
CA LYS A 268 -17.60 -10.89 -1.96
C LYS A 268 -16.59 -11.62 -1.09
N ILE A 269 -17.07 -12.54 -0.26
CA ILE A 269 -16.19 -13.35 0.61
C ILE A 269 -15.24 -14.17 -0.24
N VAL A 270 -15.78 -14.88 -1.24
CA VAL A 270 -15.00 -15.72 -2.14
C VAL A 270 -13.95 -14.90 -2.90
N SER A 271 -14.29 -13.70 -3.41
CA SER A 271 -13.29 -12.83 -4.06
C SER A 271 -12.20 -12.35 -3.09
N ILE A 272 -12.54 -12.04 -1.84
CA ILE A 272 -11.56 -11.63 -0.81
C ILE A 272 -10.59 -12.78 -0.49
N TYR A 273 -11.08 -14.01 -0.32
CA TYR A 273 -10.24 -15.14 0.11
C TYR A 273 -9.47 -15.82 -1.03
N GLN A 274 -9.88 -15.64 -2.29
CA GLN A 274 -9.13 -16.17 -3.44
C GLN A 274 -7.91 -15.32 -3.82
N PHE A 275 -7.85 -14.06 -3.40
CA PHE A 275 -6.74 -13.17 -3.72
C PHE A 275 -5.65 -13.22 -2.65
N ASP A 276 -4.38 -13.07 -3.03
CA ASP A 276 -3.29 -13.26 -2.08
C ASP A 276 -2.94 -11.96 -1.36
N MET A 277 -2.73 -12.06 -0.05
CA MET A 277 -2.01 -11.04 0.72
C MET A 277 -0.57 -11.54 0.94
N ALA A 278 0.34 -11.07 0.09
CA ALA A 278 1.75 -11.42 0.15
C ALA A 278 2.45 -10.75 1.33
N VAL A 279 3.61 -11.31 1.70
CA VAL A 279 4.47 -10.78 2.78
C VAL A 279 5.85 -10.52 2.21
N TYR A 280 6.38 -9.33 2.48
CA TYR A 280 7.69 -8.86 2.09
C TYR A 280 8.36 -8.24 3.31
N THR A 281 9.48 -8.82 3.75
CA THR A 281 10.17 -8.46 4.99
C THR A 281 11.55 -7.90 4.70
N LYS A 282 11.76 -6.65 5.11
CA LYS A 282 13.03 -5.90 4.98
C LYS A 282 13.86 -6.06 6.25
N VAL A 283 14.78 -7.02 6.30
CA VAL A 283 15.64 -7.24 7.48
C VAL A 283 16.84 -6.31 7.40
N PHE A 284 16.91 -5.31 8.27
CA PHE A 284 18.07 -4.42 8.36
C PHE A 284 19.06 -4.90 9.42
N LEU A 285 20.35 -4.81 9.11
CA LEU A 285 21.45 -5.26 9.97
C LEU A 285 22.50 -4.15 10.07
N LYS A 286 22.88 -3.78 11.28
CA LYS A 286 23.95 -2.81 11.56
C LYS A 286 25.21 -3.52 11.95
N PHE A 287 26.34 -3.09 11.39
CA PHE A 287 27.66 -3.64 11.68
C PHE A 287 28.62 -2.60 12.30
N PRO A 288 29.59 -3.05 13.11
CA PRO A 288 30.58 -2.15 13.71
C PRO A 288 31.56 -1.60 12.66
N LYS A 289 31.87 -2.39 11.64
CA LYS A 289 32.70 -2.01 10.49
C LYS A 289 32.09 -2.57 9.21
N ARG A 290 32.37 -1.90 8.10
CA ARG A 290 32.07 -2.41 6.76
C ARG A 290 33.03 -3.54 6.39
N PHE A 291 32.51 -4.55 5.70
CA PHE A 291 33.29 -5.67 5.12
C PHE A 291 32.85 -6.01 3.69
N TRP A 292 31.81 -5.36 3.17
CA TRP A 292 31.30 -5.57 1.81
C TRP A 292 31.89 -4.55 0.82
N PRO A 293 31.89 -4.87 -0.49
CA PRO A 293 32.28 -3.93 -1.55
C PRO A 293 31.37 -2.70 -1.63
N GLU A 294 31.94 -1.58 -2.07
CA GLU A 294 31.27 -0.31 -2.37
C GLU A 294 31.76 0.21 -3.72
N GLY A 295 31.05 1.19 -4.27
CA GLY A 295 31.33 1.79 -5.56
C GLY A 295 30.27 1.48 -6.62
N GLU A 296 30.58 1.88 -7.85
CA GLU A 296 29.68 1.73 -8.98
C GLU A 296 29.19 0.27 -9.13
N GLY A 297 27.87 0.12 -9.24
CA GLY A 297 27.23 -1.18 -9.39
C GLY A 297 27.27 -2.08 -8.16
N LYS A 298 27.67 -1.60 -6.97
CA LYS A 298 27.75 -2.44 -5.75
C LYS A 298 26.56 -2.27 -4.79
N GLU A 299 25.53 -1.51 -5.17
CA GLU A 299 24.35 -1.28 -4.32
C GLU A 299 23.61 -2.58 -4.02
N PHE A 300 23.34 -3.38 -5.06
CA PHE A 300 22.58 -4.63 -4.95
C PHE A 300 23.49 -5.84 -5.20
N PHE A 301 23.29 -6.90 -4.42
CA PHE A 301 24.00 -8.15 -4.60
C PHE A 301 23.12 -9.35 -4.19
N LEU A 302 23.35 -10.49 -4.84
CA LEU A 302 22.53 -11.69 -4.67
C LEU A 302 23.29 -12.81 -3.94
N TYR A 303 22.56 -13.62 -3.19
CA TYR A 303 23.06 -14.86 -2.59
C TYR A 303 22.33 -16.07 -3.18
N ALA A 304 23.01 -16.83 -4.02
CA ALA A 304 22.48 -18.04 -4.64
C ALA A 304 22.57 -19.22 -3.68
N SER A 305 21.65 -19.26 -2.70
CA SER A 305 21.50 -20.39 -1.78
C SER A 305 20.89 -21.60 -2.48
N GLY A 306 21.33 -22.81 -2.10
CA GLY A 306 20.65 -24.06 -2.43
C GLY A 306 19.27 -24.21 -1.76
N ARG A 307 18.98 -23.39 -0.73
CA ARG A 307 17.63 -23.23 -0.17
C ARG A 307 16.98 -22.00 -0.80
N ARG A 308 15.97 -22.23 -1.66
CA ARG A 308 15.23 -21.17 -2.34
C ARG A 308 14.70 -20.12 -1.35
N GLY A 309 14.92 -18.84 -1.64
CA GLY A 309 14.41 -17.72 -0.85
C GLY A 309 15.17 -17.44 0.46
N TYR A 310 16.23 -18.19 0.77
CA TYR A 310 17.00 -18.02 2.02
C TYR A 310 18.01 -16.87 1.90
N PHE A 311 17.63 -15.69 2.42
CA PHE A 311 18.42 -14.44 2.39
C PHE A 311 18.99 -14.08 0.99
N PRO A 312 18.16 -14.00 -0.07
CA PRO A 312 18.62 -13.99 -1.46
C PRO A 312 19.05 -12.63 -2.00
N VAL A 313 18.41 -11.54 -1.57
CA VAL A 313 18.59 -10.20 -2.16
C VAL A 313 19.10 -9.25 -1.09
N TRP A 314 20.27 -8.70 -1.30
CA TRP A 314 20.92 -7.77 -0.39
C TRP A 314 21.12 -6.41 -1.02
N GLN A 315 21.07 -5.38 -0.19
CA GLN A 315 21.30 -3.99 -0.55
C GLN A 315 22.23 -3.33 0.49
N GLN A 316 23.22 -2.60 0.02
CA GLN A 316 24.06 -1.71 0.83
C GLN A 316 23.70 -0.24 0.58
N PHE A 317 24.03 0.65 1.52
CA PHE A 317 23.54 2.02 1.53
C PHE A 317 24.63 3.11 1.53
N GLU A 318 25.70 2.93 0.76
CA GLU A 318 26.78 3.92 0.67
C GLU A 318 26.28 5.30 0.23
N GLN A 319 25.28 5.35 -0.66
CA GLN A 319 24.71 6.60 -1.18
C GLN A 319 23.60 7.13 -0.28
N GLN A 320 22.69 6.24 0.13
CA GLN A 320 21.46 6.57 0.86
C GLN A 320 21.76 6.93 2.31
N TYR A 321 22.62 6.16 2.97
CA TYR A 321 22.98 6.34 4.39
C TYR A 321 24.51 6.22 4.59
N PRO A 322 25.31 7.19 4.08
CA PRO A 322 26.77 7.12 4.14
C PRO A 322 27.27 6.97 5.58
N GLY A 323 28.19 6.02 5.81
CA GLY A 323 28.76 5.74 7.14
C GLY A 323 27.82 5.00 8.11
N SER A 324 26.62 4.62 7.68
CA SER A 324 25.67 3.90 8.54
C SER A 324 26.08 2.46 8.83
N ASN A 325 26.96 1.84 8.03
CA ASN A 325 27.30 0.41 8.10
C ASN A 325 26.06 -0.48 8.22
N VAL A 326 25.00 -0.17 7.48
CA VAL A 326 23.76 -0.95 7.43
C VAL A 326 23.71 -1.75 6.14
N LEU A 327 23.33 -3.02 6.25
CA LEU A 327 22.84 -3.84 5.14
C LEU A 327 21.34 -4.07 5.29
N LEU A 328 20.66 -4.20 4.16
CA LEU A 328 19.31 -4.72 4.05
C LEU A 328 19.37 -6.08 3.35
N VAL A 329 18.68 -7.07 3.90
CA VAL A 329 18.33 -8.30 3.18
C VAL A 329 16.82 -8.43 3.12
N THR A 330 16.32 -8.75 1.93
CA THR A 330 14.89 -8.96 1.70
C THR A 330 14.57 -10.44 1.65
N VAL A 331 13.54 -10.84 2.37
CA VAL A 331 12.88 -12.15 2.26
C VAL A 331 11.39 -11.95 2.01
N THR A 332 10.74 -12.96 1.44
CA THR A 332 9.31 -12.93 1.11
C THR A 332 8.61 -14.22 1.51
N ASP A 333 7.28 -14.16 1.54
CA ASP A 333 6.37 -15.31 1.64
C ASP A 333 6.72 -16.28 2.79
N ASP A 334 7.03 -17.55 2.51
CA ASP A 334 7.32 -18.56 3.55
C ASP A 334 8.49 -18.18 4.46
N GLU A 335 9.56 -17.59 3.91
CA GLU A 335 10.69 -17.13 4.72
C GLU A 335 10.32 -15.93 5.58
N SER A 336 9.48 -15.02 5.07
CA SER A 336 8.91 -13.94 5.89
C SER A 336 8.10 -14.50 7.06
N ARG A 337 7.18 -15.43 6.82
CA ARG A 337 6.35 -16.03 7.89
C ARG A 337 7.21 -16.71 8.94
N ARG A 338 8.21 -17.50 8.51
CA ARG A 338 9.17 -18.16 9.41
C ARG A 338 9.95 -17.14 10.26
N ILE A 339 10.53 -16.12 9.62
CA ILE A 339 11.37 -15.13 10.28
C ILE A 339 10.56 -14.25 11.25
N GLU A 340 9.32 -13.90 10.92
CA GLU A 340 8.46 -13.13 11.83
C GLU A 340 8.12 -13.91 13.12
N GLN A 341 8.08 -15.25 13.07
CA GLN A 341 7.74 -16.13 14.19
C GLN A 341 8.94 -16.50 15.09
N GLN A 342 10.17 -16.21 14.67
CA GLN A 342 11.35 -16.46 15.47
C GLN A 342 11.91 -15.18 16.11
N SER A 343 12.86 -15.37 17.03
CA SER A 343 13.51 -14.24 17.69
C SER A 343 14.47 -13.51 16.74
N ASP A 344 14.62 -12.20 16.96
CA ASP A 344 15.55 -11.36 16.20
C ASP A 344 16.99 -11.89 16.28
N ASN A 345 17.41 -12.43 17.43
CA ASN A 345 18.73 -13.03 17.61
C ASN A 345 18.97 -14.26 16.71
N GLN A 346 17.94 -15.11 16.54
CA GLN A 346 18.06 -16.27 15.64
C GLN A 346 18.18 -15.81 14.19
N THR A 347 17.34 -14.86 13.75
CA THR A 347 17.40 -14.30 12.40
C THR A 347 18.74 -13.61 12.13
N MET A 348 19.24 -12.85 13.11
CA MET A 348 20.55 -12.20 13.03
C MET A 348 21.68 -13.22 12.89
N ALA A 349 21.67 -14.28 13.69
CA ALA A 349 22.67 -15.35 13.60
C ALA A 349 22.64 -16.06 12.24
N GLU A 350 21.45 -16.35 11.71
CA GLU A 350 21.28 -16.94 10.37
C GLU A 350 21.81 -16.03 9.26
N ALA A 351 21.45 -14.74 9.28
CA ALA A 351 21.88 -13.78 8.27
C ALA A 351 23.39 -13.52 8.31
N VAL A 352 23.98 -13.39 9.51
CA VAL A 352 25.44 -13.25 9.68
C VAL A 352 26.19 -14.52 9.23
N ALA A 353 25.62 -15.71 9.46
CA ALA A 353 26.20 -16.95 8.95
C ALA A 353 26.22 -16.99 7.41
N VAL A 354 25.17 -16.49 6.75
CA VAL A 354 25.14 -16.32 5.29
C VAL A 354 26.23 -15.35 4.83
N LEU A 355 26.37 -14.19 5.47
CA LEU A 355 27.40 -13.20 5.13
C LEU A 355 28.83 -13.76 5.28
N ARG A 356 29.10 -14.53 6.34
CA ARG A 356 30.39 -15.23 6.52
C ARG A 356 30.68 -16.22 5.39
N LYS A 357 29.67 -16.88 4.83
CA LYS A 357 29.82 -17.73 3.65
C LYS A 357 30.06 -16.93 2.38
N MET A 358 29.38 -15.79 2.20
CA MET A 358 29.55 -14.93 1.02
C MET A 358 30.94 -14.29 0.96
N PHE A 359 31.46 -13.87 2.11
CA PHE A 359 32.73 -13.15 2.25
C PHE A 359 33.77 -13.95 3.05
N PRO A 360 34.21 -15.13 2.59
CA PRO A 360 35.06 -16.03 3.39
C PRO A 360 36.48 -15.51 3.62
N LYS A 361 36.90 -14.49 2.85
CA LYS A 361 38.22 -13.83 2.98
C LYS A 361 38.19 -12.63 3.92
N GLU A 362 37.00 -12.18 4.32
CA GLU A 362 36.80 -11.02 5.17
C GLU A 362 36.55 -11.45 6.62
N ASP A 363 37.02 -10.63 7.56
CA ASP A 363 36.65 -10.77 8.98
C ASP A 363 35.27 -10.14 9.21
N VAL A 364 34.22 -10.91 8.90
CA VAL A 364 32.81 -10.51 9.03
C VAL A 364 32.41 -10.47 10.51
N PRO A 365 32.21 -9.27 11.11
CA PRO A 365 31.82 -9.14 12.50
C PRO A 365 30.37 -9.58 12.71
N ASP A 366 30.02 -9.86 13.97
CA ASP A 366 28.60 -9.95 14.33
C ASP A 366 27.90 -8.60 14.12
N ALA A 367 26.62 -8.65 13.73
CA ALA A 367 25.77 -7.47 13.69
C ALA A 367 25.50 -6.96 15.11
N THR A 368 25.52 -5.65 15.30
CA THR A 368 25.27 -5.00 16.61
C THR A 368 23.79 -4.69 16.83
N GLU A 369 23.03 -4.50 15.76
CA GLU A 369 21.58 -4.27 15.80
C GLU A 369 20.91 -4.94 14.59
N ILE A 370 19.67 -5.36 14.78
CA ILE A 370 18.80 -5.92 13.74
C ILE A 370 17.42 -5.26 13.83
N LEU A 371 16.77 -5.05 12.69
CA LEU A 371 15.36 -4.69 12.59
C LEU A 371 14.64 -5.65 11.66
N VAL A 372 13.61 -6.33 12.18
CA VAL A 372 12.74 -7.24 11.42
C VAL A 372 11.30 -6.70 11.45
N PRO A 373 10.82 -6.05 10.38
CA PRO A 373 9.42 -5.63 10.27
C PRO A 373 8.49 -6.85 10.25
N ARG A 374 7.50 -6.88 11.15
CA ARG A 374 6.56 -8.00 11.32
C ARG A 374 5.15 -7.66 10.80
N TRP A 375 5.03 -7.41 9.50
CA TRP A 375 3.79 -6.96 8.86
C TRP A 375 2.70 -8.04 8.83
N TRP A 376 3.07 -9.32 8.67
CA TRP A 376 2.11 -10.42 8.65
C TRP A 376 1.54 -10.73 10.04
N SER A 377 2.36 -10.62 11.07
CA SER A 377 1.96 -10.83 12.46
C SER A 377 1.11 -9.67 12.99
N ASN A 378 1.29 -8.47 12.44
CA ASN A 378 0.52 -7.30 12.83
C ASN A 378 -0.95 -7.41 12.39
N ARG A 379 -1.86 -7.43 13.37
CA ARG A 379 -3.32 -7.59 13.15
C ARG A 379 -3.96 -6.49 12.30
N PHE A 380 -3.31 -5.34 12.11
CA PHE A 380 -3.83 -4.22 11.31
C PHE A 380 -3.37 -4.23 9.85
N PHE A 381 -2.51 -5.18 9.47
CA PHE A 381 -1.97 -5.28 8.10
C PHE A 381 -2.05 -6.69 7.56
N LYS A 382 -1.65 -7.71 8.34
CA LYS A 382 -1.69 -9.13 7.96
C LYS A 382 -0.95 -9.44 6.65
N GLY A 383 0.06 -8.65 6.32
CA GLY A 383 0.93 -8.79 5.15
C GLY A 383 1.42 -7.44 4.66
N SER A 384 2.13 -7.45 3.53
CA SER A 384 2.75 -6.27 2.93
C SER A 384 1.93 -5.70 1.77
N PHE A 385 1.51 -6.52 0.80
CA PHE A 385 0.73 -6.06 -0.35
C PHE A 385 -0.05 -7.21 -1.00
N SER A 386 -1.08 -6.89 -1.78
CA SER A 386 -1.79 -7.95 -2.50
C SER A 386 -0.97 -8.42 -3.69
N ASN A 387 -1.03 -9.72 -3.97
CA ASN A 387 -0.50 -10.30 -5.19
C ASN A 387 -1.64 -10.99 -5.92
N TRP A 388 -1.60 -10.99 -7.25
CA TRP A 388 -2.68 -11.55 -8.04
C TRP A 388 -2.39 -13.02 -8.38
N PRO A 389 -3.10 -13.98 -7.76
CA PRO A 389 -2.80 -15.39 -7.95
C PRO A 389 -3.36 -15.93 -9.27
N ILE A 390 -2.77 -17.03 -9.74
CA ILE A 390 -3.34 -17.83 -10.82
C ILE A 390 -4.70 -18.35 -10.36
N GLY A 391 -5.72 -18.18 -11.22
CA GLY A 391 -7.08 -18.64 -10.97
C GLY A 391 -8.11 -17.53 -10.74
N VAL A 392 -7.68 -16.32 -10.34
CA VAL A 392 -8.59 -15.19 -10.11
C VAL A 392 -8.71 -14.31 -11.35
N ASN A 393 -9.80 -14.38 -12.11
CA ASN A 393 -9.93 -13.52 -13.31
C ASN A 393 -10.26 -12.06 -12.98
N ARG A 394 -10.29 -11.21 -14.02
CA ARG A 394 -10.55 -9.78 -13.84
C ARG A 394 -11.93 -9.53 -13.24
N TYR A 395 -12.93 -10.31 -13.64
CA TYR A 395 -14.26 -10.24 -13.06
C TYR A 395 -14.23 -10.49 -11.54
N GLU A 396 -13.58 -11.58 -11.10
CA GLU A 396 -13.43 -11.90 -9.67
C GLU A 396 -12.61 -10.88 -8.91
N TYR A 397 -11.61 -10.27 -9.54
CA TYR A 397 -10.84 -9.17 -8.94
C TYR A 397 -11.68 -7.90 -8.76
N ASP A 398 -12.47 -7.51 -9.77
CA ASP A 398 -13.35 -6.35 -9.67
C ASP A 398 -14.47 -6.56 -8.63
N LEU A 399 -14.83 -7.82 -8.32
CA LEU A 399 -15.67 -8.14 -7.17
C LEU A 399 -15.04 -7.72 -5.83
N ILE A 400 -13.72 -7.64 -5.68
CA ILE A 400 -13.08 -7.13 -4.45
C ILE A 400 -13.35 -5.62 -4.30
N ARG A 401 -13.33 -4.86 -5.39
CA ARG A 401 -13.66 -3.42 -5.40
C ARG A 401 -15.16 -3.15 -5.19
N ALA A 402 -16.03 -4.02 -5.68
CA ALA A 402 -17.48 -3.76 -5.72
C ALA A 402 -18.08 -3.39 -4.34
N PRO A 403 -18.93 -2.36 -4.22
CA PRO A 403 -19.58 -2.02 -2.97
C PRO A 403 -20.63 -3.07 -2.57
N VAL A 404 -20.92 -3.17 -1.27
CA VAL A 404 -22.02 -3.97 -0.72
C VAL A 404 -22.99 -3.04 0.00
N GLY A 405 -24.08 -2.68 -0.69
CA GLY A 405 -25.03 -1.68 -0.20
C GLY A 405 -24.35 -0.33 0.03
N ARG A 406 -24.17 0.06 1.30
CA ARG A 406 -23.54 1.32 1.71
C ARG A 406 -22.09 1.17 2.20
N VAL A 407 -21.53 -0.03 2.02
CA VAL A 407 -20.13 -0.37 2.35
C VAL A 407 -19.31 -0.34 1.07
N TYR A 408 -18.40 0.62 0.98
CA TYR A 408 -17.45 0.77 -0.12
C TYR A 408 -16.08 0.27 0.32
N PHE A 409 -15.28 -0.20 -0.63
CA PHE A 409 -13.94 -0.74 -0.38
C PHE A 409 -12.92 0.05 -1.18
N THR A 410 -11.76 0.29 -0.59
CA THR A 410 -10.61 0.94 -1.23
C THR A 410 -9.31 0.34 -0.70
N GLY A 411 -8.20 0.55 -1.40
CA GLY A 411 -6.91 -0.06 -1.09
C GLY A 411 -6.15 -0.37 -2.37
N GLU A 412 -4.85 -0.67 -2.27
CA GLU A 412 -4.12 -1.15 -3.44
C GLU A 412 -4.74 -2.43 -4.03
N HIS A 413 -5.29 -3.32 -3.18
CA HIS A 413 -6.06 -4.51 -3.59
C HIS A 413 -7.39 -4.23 -4.30
N THR A 414 -7.78 -2.95 -4.43
CA THR A 414 -8.90 -2.54 -5.28
C THR A 414 -8.44 -1.72 -6.49
N SER A 415 -7.14 -1.50 -6.70
CA SER A 415 -6.63 -0.72 -7.84
C SER A 415 -6.78 -1.47 -9.16
N GLU A 416 -7.20 -0.79 -10.22
CA GLU A 416 -7.50 -1.41 -11.53
C GLU A 416 -6.32 -2.15 -12.11
N LYS A 417 -5.17 -1.49 -12.07
CA LYS A 417 -3.96 -1.95 -12.74
C LYS A 417 -2.81 -2.12 -11.75
N TYR A 418 -2.80 -1.33 -10.68
CA TYR A 418 -1.62 -1.09 -9.86
C TYR A 418 -1.73 -1.66 -8.44
N ASN A 419 -2.42 -2.80 -8.27
CA ASN A 419 -2.38 -3.54 -7.01
C ASN A 419 -0.92 -3.87 -6.64
N GLY A 420 -0.57 -3.84 -5.36
CA GLY A 420 0.82 -3.91 -4.92
C GLY A 420 1.44 -2.57 -4.51
N TYR A 421 1.02 -1.48 -5.16
CA TYR A 421 1.81 -0.22 -5.16
C TYR A 421 1.18 0.95 -4.40
N VAL A 422 2.03 1.91 -4.03
CA VAL A 422 1.61 3.18 -3.40
C VAL A 422 0.71 4.00 -4.33
N HIS A 423 1.07 4.12 -5.61
CA HIS A 423 0.27 4.84 -6.60
C HIS A 423 -1.06 4.12 -6.84
N GLY A 424 -1.09 2.79 -6.79
CA GLY A 424 -2.33 2.01 -6.83
C GLY A 424 -3.26 2.30 -5.66
N ALA A 425 -2.74 2.36 -4.43
CA ALA A 425 -3.53 2.77 -3.28
C ALA A 425 -4.07 4.21 -3.41
N TYR A 426 -3.24 5.14 -3.88
CA TYR A 426 -3.66 6.54 -4.08
C TYR A 426 -4.80 6.66 -5.10
N LEU A 427 -4.64 6.04 -6.28
CA LEU A 427 -5.64 6.05 -7.35
C LEU A 427 -6.92 5.31 -6.94
N ALA A 428 -6.81 4.15 -6.30
CA ALA A 428 -7.97 3.42 -5.79
C ALA A 428 -8.80 4.22 -4.78
N GLY A 429 -8.15 5.08 -3.99
CA GLY A 429 -8.83 6.02 -3.10
C GLY A 429 -9.72 7.00 -3.86
N ILE A 430 -9.22 7.56 -4.96
CA ILE A 430 -9.96 8.44 -5.86
C ILE A 430 -11.13 7.69 -6.49
N ASP A 431 -10.86 6.54 -7.11
CA ASP A 431 -11.88 5.74 -7.81
C ASP A 431 -13.03 5.36 -6.88
N SER A 432 -12.71 4.88 -5.68
CA SER A 432 -13.71 4.44 -4.70
C SER A 432 -14.57 5.61 -4.21
N ALA A 433 -13.93 6.76 -3.99
CA ALA A 433 -14.65 7.99 -3.66
C ALA A 433 -15.55 8.44 -4.81
N ASP A 434 -15.12 8.33 -6.06
CA ASP A 434 -15.91 8.70 -7.24
C ASP A 434 -17.14 7.80 -7.44
N ILE A 435 -17.01 6.49 -7.20
CA ILE A 435 -18.16 5.57 -7.19
C ILE A 435 -19.16 5.99 -6.10
N LEU A 436 -18.69 6.31 -4.90
CA LEU A 436 -19.55 6.78 -3.80
C LEU A 436 -20.21 8.13 -4.15
N ILE A 437 -19.45 9.09 -4.68
CA ILE A 437 -19.95 10.42 -5.08
C ILE A 437 -21.09 10.28 -6.10
N ASN A 438 -20.92 9.41 -7.11
CA ASN A 438 -21.95 9.14 -8.11
C ASN A 438 -23.24 8.60 -7.46
N CYS A 439 -23.13 7.69 -6.49
CA CYS A 439 -24.29 7.21 -5.75
C CYS A 439 -24.91 8.32 -4.87
N ALA A 440 -24.11 8.97 -4.02
CA ALA A 440 -24.62 9.88 -3.02
C ALA A 440 -25.21 11.16 -3.61
N LYS A 441 -24.54 11.74 -4.63
CA LYS A 441 -24.93 13.00 -5.27
C LYS A 441 -25.80 12.82 -6.51
N LYS A 442 -25.45 11.87 -7.39
CA LYS A 442 -26.16 11.67 -8.67
C LYS A 442 -27.24 10.58 -8.60
N LYS A 443 -27.38 9.90 -7.46
CA LYS A 443 -28.33 8.77 -7.24
C LYS A 443 -28.10 7.61 -8.21
N MET A 444 -26.90 7.49 -8.77
CA MET A 444 -26.48 6.39 -9.64
C MET A 444 -25.64 5.40 -8.82
N CYS A 445 -26.31 4.48 -8.13
CA CYS A 445 -25.68 3.56 -7.18
C CYS A 445 -25.45 2.15 -7.73
N LYS A 446 -25.94 1.86 -8.94
CA LYS A 446 -25.74 0.55 -9.57
C LYS A 446 -24.26 0.42 -9.95
N TYR A 447 -23.62 -0.61 -9.41
CA TYR A 447 -22.23 -0.95 -9.74
C TYR A 447 -22.24 -2.24 -10.54
N ASP A 448 -22.07 -2.12 -11.85
CA ASP A 448 -22.03 -3.26 -12.77
C ASP A 448 -20.57 -3.71 -12.91
N VAL A 449 -20.28 -4.90 -12.41
CA VAL A 449 -18.99 -5.57 -12.58
C VAL A 449 -18.99 -6.13 -14.00
N LYS A 450 -18.13 -5.61 -14.87
CA LYS A 450 -18.05 -6.05 -16.28
C LYS A 450 -17.72 -7.54 -16.32
N GLY A 451 -18.56 -8.32 -17.01
CA GLY A 451 -18.68 -9.76 -16.84
C GLY A 451 -17.47 -10.59 -17.26
N LYS A 452 -17.48 -11.86 -16.84
CA LYS A 452 -16.58 -12.95 -17.29
C LYS A 452 -16.75 -13.30 -18.79
N HIS A 453 -17.81 -12.80 -19.42
CA HIS A 453 -18.25 -13.10 -20.79
C HIS A 453 -18.75 -11.87 -21.57
N ASP A 454 -18.46 -10.66 -21.08
CA ASP A 454 -18.79 -9.42 -21.80
C ASP A 454 -17.69 -9.05 -22.81
#